data_AF-A0A508WQP9-F1
#
_entry.id   AF-A0A508WQP9-F1
#
_cell.length_a   1.000
_cell.length_b   1.000
_cell.length_c   1.000
_cell.angle_alpha   90.00
_cell.angle_beta   90.00
_cell.angle_gamma   90.00
#
_symmetry.space_group_name_H-M   'P 1'
#
loop_
_entity.id
_entity.type
_entity.pdbx_description
1 polymer ?
#
loop_
_entity_poly.entity_id
_entity_poly.type
_entity_poly.pdbx_seq_one_letter_code
_entity_poly.pdbx_strand_id
1 'polypeptide(L)'
;MFTRDKPVIFAYHGYPTLIHRLTYRRTNHQNFHVHGYNEEGTTTTPFDMAVLNEIDRFHLAVDAVNRVSRLGSRAEHFGQIIREKLAGHTHYINLHGEDVPEIRNWYWGAAE
;
A
#
# COMPACT_ATOMS: atom_id res chain seq x y z
N MET A 1 -5.10 20.89 -3.84
CA MET A 1 -4.23 19.72 -3.61
C MET A 1 -4.99 18.41 -3.75
N PHE A 2 -5.95 18.07 -2.87
CA PHE A 2 -6.64 16.76 -2.88
C PHE A 2 -7.91 16.65 -3.74
N THR A 3 -7.98 17.42 -4.84
CA THR A 3 -9.12 17.47 -5.77
C THR A 3 -10.47 17.77 -5.09
N ARG A 4 -11.59 17.65 -5.82
CA ARG A 4 -12.94 17.86 -5.26
C ARG A 4 -13.72 16.56 -5.09
N ASP A 5 -13.38 15.55 -5.87
CA ASP A 5 -14.23 14.38 -6.14
C ASP A 5 -13.46 13.10 -6.47
N LYS A 6 -12.13 13.15 -6.63
CA LYS A 6 -11.34 11.96 -7.00
C LYS A 6 -10.89 11.19 -5.75
N PRO A 7 -10.81 9.85 -5.81
CA PRO A 7 -10.22 9.03 -4.75
C PRO A 7 -8.81 9.48 -4.37
N VAL A 8 -8.49 9.43 -3.08
CA VAL A 8 -7.19 9.77 -2.50
C VAL A 8 -6.68 8.59 -1.69
N ILE A 9 -5.60 7.96 -2.15
CA ILE A 9 -4.84 7.01 -1.33
C ILE A 9 -3.85 7.81 -0.50
N PHE A 10 -3.91 7.65 0.82
CA PHE A 10 -3.10 8.44 1.75
C PHE A 10 -2.32 7.50 2.66
N ALA A 11 -1.01 7.37 2.43
CA ALA A 11 -0.11 6.65 3.34
C ALA A 11 0.31 7.58 4.49
N TYR A 12 0.12 7.12 5.73
CA TYR A 12 0.40 7.88 6.94
C TYR A 12 1.23 7.06 7.93
N HIS A 13 2.17 7.70 8.63
CA HIS A 13 3.10 7.00 9.54
C HIS A 13 2.47 6.59 10.87
N GLY A 14 1.31 7.14 11.22
CA GLY A 14 0.59 6.83 12.46
C GLY A 14 -0.78 6.24 12.18
N TYR A 15 -1.67 6.35 13.16
CA TYR A 15 -3.01 5.78 13.07
C TYR A 15 -3.89 6.49 12.01
N PRO A 16 -4.52 5.75 11.07
CA PRO A 16 -5.41 6.31 10.05
C PRO A 16 -6.53 7.20 10.58
N THR A 17 -7.03 6.88 11.78
CA THR A 17 -8.13 7.58 12.44
C THR A 17 -7.85 9.07 12.66
N LEU A 18 -6.58 9.45 12.88
CA LEU A 18 -6.20 10.85 13.04
C LEU A 18 -6.43 11.64 11.75
N ILE A 19 -6.05 11.08 10.60
CA ILE A 19 -6.27 11.75 9.31
C ILE A 19 -7.76 11.94 9.06
N HIS A 20 -8.59 10.92 9.28
CA HIS A 20 -10.04 11.05 9.13
C HIS A 20 -10.63 12.13 10.05
N ARG A 21 -10.16 12.23 11.30
CA ARG A 21 -10.57 13.28 12.24
C ARG A 21 -10.12 14.68 11.81
N LEU A 22 -8.94 14.82 11.20
CA LEU A 22 -8.45 16.12 10.72
C LEU A 22 -9.12 16.55 9.41
N THR A 23 -9.52 15.60 8.59
CA THR A 23 -10.11 15.88 7.27
C THR A 23 -11.63 15.88 7.24
N TYR A 24 -12.35 15.48 8.30
CA TYR A 24 -13.80 15.27 8.27
C TYR A 24 -14.67 16.45 7.74
N ARG A 25 -14.20 17.71 7.85
CA ARG A 25 -14.89 18.90 7.28
C ARG A 25 -14.30 19.40 5.97
N ARG A 26 -13.28 18.75 5.44
CA ARG A 26 -12.64 19.12 4.18
C ARG A 26 -13.46 18.58 3.01
N THR A 27 -13.52 19.37 1.93
CA THR A 27 -14.06 18.89 0.66
C THR A 27 -13.34 17.59 0.26
N ASN A 28 -14.09 16.63 -0.28
CA ASN A 28 -13.58 15.32 -0.71
C ASN A 28 -13.17 14.33 0.40
N HIS A 29 -13.42 14.62 1.69
CA HIS A 29 -12.95 13.74 2.79
C HIS A 29 -13.50 12.30 2.74
N GLN A 30 -14.66 12.08 2.13
CA GLN A 30 -15.27 10.75 1.95
C GLN A 30 -14.45 9.86 1.00
N ASN A 31 -13.63 10.46 0.15
CA ASN A 31 -12.76 9.79 -0.82
C ASN A 31 -11.33 9.59 -0.29
N PHE A 32 -11.06 9.85 0.99
CA PHE A 32 -9.79 9.53 1.62
C PHE A 32 -9.77 8.07 2.05
N HIS A 33 -8.79 7.33 1.54
CA HIS A 33 -8.49 5.96 1.91
C HIS A 33 -7.11 5.95 2.55
N VAL A 34 -7.10 5.93 3.87
CA VAL A 34 -5.89 6.17 4.66
C VAL A 34 -5.33 4.82 5.09
N HIS A 35 -4.10 4.55 4.67
CA HIS A 35 -3.28 3.45 5.18
C HIS A 35 -2.34 4.00 6.23
N GLY A 36 -2.14 3.27 7.32
CA GLY A 36 -1.29 3.69 8.41
C GLY A 36 -1.00 2.55 9.36
N TYR A 37 -0.43 2.89 10.51
CA TYR A 37 -0.13 1.88 11.52
C TYR A 37 -1.42 1.26 12.08
N ASN A 38 -1.49 -0.08 12.01
CA ASN A 38 -2.62 -0.91 12.41
C ASN A 38 -2.32 -1.77 13.66
N GLU A 39 -1.26 -1.44 14.40
CA GLU A 39 -0.78 -2.21 15.56
C GLU A 39 -0.22 -3.61 15.23
N GLU A 40 0.12 -3.83 13.96
CA GLU A 40 0.74 -5.06 13.51
C GLU A 40 2.26 -4.89 13.46
N GLY A 41 2.97 -5.85 14.04
CA GLY A 41 4.42 -5.80 14.09
C GLY A 41 5.03 -6.93 14.90
N THR A 42 6.22 -7.36 14.46
CA THR A 42 7.03 -8.36 15.15
C THR A 42 8.50 -8.19 14.75
N THR A 43 9.39 -9.02 15.28
CA THR A 43 10.77 -9.09 14.78
C THR A 43 10.74 -9.68 13.36
N THR A 44 10.79 -8.81 12.35
CA THR A 44 10.75 -9.18 10.94
C THR A 44 11.58 -8.18 10.11
N THR A 45 11.57 -8.32 8.78
CA THR A 45 12.31 -7.45 7.86
C THR A 45 11.64 -6.07 7.69
N PRO A 46 12.38 -5.02 7.29
CA PRO A 46 11.83 -3.67 7.16
C PRO A 46 10.62 -3.56 6.22
N PHE A 47 10.63 -4.22 5.06
CA PHE A 47 9.47 -4.18 4.16
C PHE A 47 8.31 -5.03 4.70
N ASP A 48 8.58 -6.14 5.38
CA ASP A 48 7.53 -6.95 5.98
C ASP A 48 6.76 -6.19 7.08
N MET A 49 7.44 -5.35 7.86
CA MET A 49 6.75 -4.42 8.79
C MET A 49 5.74 -3.50 8.07
N ALA A 50 6.04 -3.08 6.84
CA ALA A 50 5.11 -2.29 6.02
C ALA A 50 3.96 -3.15 5.46
N VAL A 51 4.25 -4.40 5.06
CA VAL A 51 3.25 -5.37 4.59
C VAL A 51 2.24 -5.71 5.69
N LEU A 52 2.71 -5.95 6.91
CA LEU A 52 1.87 -6.23 8.08
C LEU A 52 0.86 -5.10 8.37
N ASN A 53 1.23 -3.86 8.06
CA ASN A 53 0.37 -2.69 8.24
C ASN A 53 -0.35 -2.27 6.95
N GLU A 54 -0.21 -3.04 5.86
CA GLU A 54 -0.76 -2.73 4.53
C GLU A 54 -0.37 -1.32 4.01
N ILE A 55 0.77 -0.78 4.46
CA ILE A 55 1.31 0.52 4.04
C ILE A 55 2.39 0.36 2.95
N ASP A 56 2.66 -0.87 2.52
CA ASP A 56 3.66 -1.16 1.52
C ASP A 56 3.18 -0.85 0.09
N ARG A 57 4.13 -0.82 -0.85
CA ARG A 57 3.87 -0.44 -2.24
C ARG A 57 2.87 -1.32 -2.96
N PHE A 58 2.72 -2.59 -2.55
CA PHE A 58 1.81 -3.53 -3.20
C PHE A 58 0.37 -3.28 -2.78
N HIS A 59 0.08 -3.22 -1.48
CA HIS A 59 -1.26 -2.90 -0.99
C HIS A 59 -1.71 -1.52 -1.47
N LEU A 60 -0.85 -0.50 -1.38
CA LEU A 60 -1.16 0.85 -1.88
C LEU A 60 -1.47 0.87 -3.39
N ALA A 61 -0.75 0.08 -4.19
CA ALA A 61 -1.00 0.01 -5.63
C ALA A 61 -2.33 -0.69 -5.95
N VAL A 62 -2.66 -1.78 -5.25
CA VAL A 62 -3.96 -2.47 -5.39
C VAL A 62 -5.09 -1.51 -5.03
N ASP A 63 -4.95 -0.78 -3.94
CA ASP A 63 -5.97 0.14 -3.47
C ASP A 63 -6.20 1.31 -4.45
N ALA A 64 -5.11 1.81 -5.06
CA ALA A 64 -5.19 2.79 -6.13
C ALA A 64 -5.90 2.23 -7.38
N VAL A 65 -5.50 1.05 -7.86
CA VAL A 65 -6.02 0.41 -9.07
C VAL A 65 -7.50 0.08 -8.95
N ASN A 66 -7.93 -0.47 -7.81
CA ASN A 66 -9.33 -0.83 -7.55
C ASN A 66 -10.28 0.38 -7.59
N ARG A 67 -9.78 1.58 -7.35
CA ARG A 67 -10.57 2.83 -7.36
C ARG A 67 -10.61 3.51 -8.72
N VAL A 68 -9.94 2.95 -9.72
CA VAL A 68 -10.00 3.43 -11.10
C VAL A 68 -11.05 2.61 -11.86
N SER A 69 -12.30 3.07 -11.84
CA SER A 69 -13.47 2.37 -12.38
C SER A 69 -13.31 1.87 -13.83
N ARG A 70 -12.56 2.60 -14.67
CA ARG A 70 -12.33 2.22 -16.08
C ARG A 70 -11.43 0.99 -16.27
N LEU A 71 -10.79 0.46 -15.22
CA LEU A 71 -9.88 -0.68 -15.34
C LEU A 71 -10.62 -2.03 -15.35
N GLY A 72 -11.81 -2.12 -14.73
CA GLY A 72 -12.63 -3.35 -14.74
C GLY A 72 -11.81 -4.60 -14.40
N SER A 73 -11.90 -5.63 -15.24
CA SER A 73 -11.19 -6.91 -15.07
C SER A 73 -9.66 -6.78 -15.02
N ARG A 74 -9.06 -5.70 -15.54
CA ARG A 74 -7.61 -5.47 -15.41
C ARG A 74 -7.21 -5.22 -13.96
N ALA A 75 -8.08 -4.60 -13.17
CA ALA A 75 -7.85 -4.40 -11.74
C ALA A 75 -7.80 -5.73 -10.99
N GLU A 76 -8.73 -6.65 -11.32
CA GLU A 76 -8.76 -8.00 -10.73
C GLU A 76 -7.50 -8.79 -11.06
N HIS A 77 -7.07 -8.76 -12.32
CA HIS A 77 -5.85 -9.42 -12.76
C HIS A 77 -4.61 -8.84 -12.06
N PHE A 78 -4.52 -7.50 -11.95
CA PHE A 78 -3.45 -6.85 -11.19
C PHE A 78 -3.44 -7.28 -9.73
N GLY A 79 -4.62 -7.34 -9.08
CA GLY A 79 -4.76 -7.83 -7.71
C GLY A 79 -4.27 -9.27 -7.55
N GLN A 80 -4.47 -10.13 -8.55
CA GLN A 80 -3.95 -11.50 -8.53
C GLN A 80 -2.41 -11.54 -8.56
N ILE A 81 -1.79 -10.76 -9.45
CA ILE A 81 -0.32 -10.64 -9.53
C ILE A 81 0.25 -10.17 -8.19
N ILE A 82 -0.40 -9.19 -7.56
CA ILE A 82 0.04 -8.66 -6.28
C ILE A 82 -0.08 -9.70 -5.16
N ARG A 83 -1.15 -10.48 -5.10
CA ARG A 83 -1.28 -11.59 -4.13
C ARG A 83 -0.17 -12.62 -4.28
N GLU A 84 0.18 -12.95 -5.52
CA GLU A 84 1.30 -13.87 -5.80
C GLU A 84 2.65 -13.28 -5.35
N LYS A 85 2.87 -11.98 -5.57
CA LYS A 85 4.07 -11.28 -5.05
C LYS A 85 4.14 -11.29 -3.53
N LEU A 86 3.03 -11.01 -2.84
CA LEU A 86 2.98 -11.02 -1.37
C LEU A 86 3.23 -12.43 -0.81
N ALA A 87 2.64 -13.47 -1.42
CA ALA A 87 2.92 -14.85 -1.04
C ALA A 87 4.40 -15.23 -1.26
N GLY A 88 4.98 -14.80 -2.38
CA GLY A 88 6.41 -14.97 -2.66
C GLY A 88 7.31 -14.24 -1.67
N HIS A 89 6.95 -13.01 -1.29
CA HIS A 89 7.63 -12.23 -0.25
C HIS A 89 7.62 -12.98 1.09
N THR A 90 6.46 -13.42 1.57
CA THR A 90 6.34 -14.17 2.83
C THR A 90 7.20 -15.43 2.82
N HIS A 91 7.23 -16.16 1.71
CA HIS A 91 8.10 -17.33 1.58
C HIS A 91 9.59 -16.95 1.66
N TYR A 92 9.99 -15.91 0.94
CA TYR A 92 11.39 -15.47 0.87
C TYR A 92 11.93 -14.99 2.21
N ILE A 93 11.19 -14.14 2.93
CA ILE A 93 11.66 -13.62 4.24
C ILE A 93 11.82 -14.74 5.27
N ASN A 94 10.92 -15.74 5.25
CA ASN A 94 10.98 -16.88 6.17
C ASN A 94 12.19 -17.78 5.90
N LEU A 95 12.62 -17.86 4.64
CA LEU A 95 13.75 -18.68 4.23
C LEU A 95 15.10 -17.94 4.39
N HIS A 96 15.13 -16.65 4.06
CA HIS A 96 16.38 -15.90 3.91
C HIS A 96 16.63 -14.86 5.02
N GLY A 97 15.60 -14.45 5.76
CA GLY A 97 15.73 -13.43 6.82
C GLY A 97 16.02 -12.02 6.30
N GLU A 98 15.83 -11.78 5.01
CA GLU A 98 16.01 -10.47 4.37
C GLU A 98 14.91 -10.21 3.33
N ASP A 99 14.65 -8.93 3.03
CA ASP A 99 13.66 -8.56 2.03
C ASP A 99 14.04 -9.04 0.62
N VAL A 100 13.02 -9.34 -0.20
CA VAL A 100 13.22 -9.79 -1.57
C VAL A 100 14.11 -8.79 -2.36
N PRO A 101 14.99 -9.26 -3.26
CA PRO A 101 15.89 -8.37 -4.02
C PRO A 101 15.16 -7.28 -4.80
N GLU A 102 13.94 -7.55 -5.29
CA GLU A 102 13.08 -6.58 -5.98
C GLU A 102 12.70 -5.37 -5.11
N ILE A 103 12.72 -5.53 -3.78
CA ILE A 103 12.44 -4.47 -2.83
C ILE A 103 13.73 -3.73 -2.48
N ARG A 104 14.78 -4.47 -2.13
CA ARG A 104 16.05 -3.88 -1.69
C ARG A 104 16.78 -3.11 -2.78
N ASN A 105 16.69 -3.60 -4.01
CA ASN A 105 17.40 -3.01 -5.16
C ASN A 105 16.52 -2.03 -5.94
N TRP A 106 15.35 -1.66 -5.42
CA TRP A 106 14.49 -0.69 -6.07
C TRP A 106 14.99 0.73 -5.85
N TYR A 107 14.91 1.54 -6.90
CA TYR A 107 15.22 2.97 -6.87
C TYR A 107 14.20 3.73 -7.71
N TRP A 108 14.10 5.03 -7.44
CA TRP A 108 13.25 5.92 -8.21
C TRP A 108 13.90 6.29 -9.54
N GLY A 109 13.15 6.19 -10.64
CA GLY A 109 13.63 6.45 -12.00
C GLY A 109 13.82 5.17 -12.82
N ALA A 110 14.07 5.30 -14.11
CA ALA A 110 14.50 4.17 -14.93
C ALA A 110 15.95 3.81 -14.57
N ALA A 111 16.28 2.52 -14.57
CA ALA A 111 17.65 2.11 -14.82
C ALA A 111 18.07 2.73 -16.16
N GLU A 112 19.18 3.47 -16.19
CA GLU A 112 19.86 3.68 -17.47
C GLU A 112 20.36 2.35 -18.03
#